data_AF-A0A1U7MQ56-F1
#
_entry.id   AF-A0A1U7MQ56-F1
#
_cell.length_a   1.000
_cell.length_b   1.000
_cell.length_c   1.000
_cell.angle_alpha   90.00
_cell.angle_beta   90.00
_cell.angle_gamma   90.00
#
_symmetry.space_group_name_H-M   'P 1'
#
loop_
_entity.id
_entity.type
_entity.pdbx_description
1 polymer ?
#
loop_
_entity_poly.entity_id
_entity_poly.type
_entity_poly.pdbx_seq_one_letter_code
_entity_poly.pdbx_strand_id
1 'polypeptide(L)'
;MLDLARGRRSTGWLVLVLLVGVGGGLLAAIVALSVLAYDVLVWLVGDPTATTAAEHFAGAPDLAGAVVVGLLVWWYHQEVLGTGRAAARTEVRRVYEYVMAAVGLLAASAGLVMVIVTLVEAIAAGRDLVVGGSALNALLAALVLLAVGLPVWWWHWRLAQRARGSGPAAELASPTRRTYLLVLFGVSGVAAVIALITLVYLLLEDALAGGIDTETMRSIRFPLGILATTSLLSAYHWTVFRADRAELDRRAPARAPHTPATPGHGPRTVLLVGTLSPAEHADLATRTGADVQLWRPRAAAPARPSVEELAEAVGAVPEGDVLLLVDATGLRAVPVDHYTSS
;
A
#
# COMPACT_ATOMS: atom_id res chain seq x y z
N MET A 1 37.40 15.26 10.43
CA MET A 1 36.67 16.49 10.82
C MET A 1 35.53 16.83 9.85
N LEU A 2 34.67 15.87 9.49
CA LEU A 2 33.38 16.14 8.85
C LEU A 2 32.37 15.10 9.36
N ASP A 3 32.16 15.09 10.66
CA ASP A 3 30.97 14.49 11.26
C ASP A 3 29.89 15.58 11.25
N LEU A 4 29.43 15.94 10.05
CA LEU A 4 28.29 16.84 9.90
C LEU A 4 27.11 16.11 10.52
N ALA A 5 26.62 16.67 11.62
CA ALA A 5 25.46 16.24 12.36
C ALA A 5 24.40 15.63 11.43
N ARG A 6 24.30 14.30 11.41
CA ARG A 6 23.18 13.62 10.75
C ARG A 6 21.95 14.00 11.54
N GLY A 7 21.30 15.08 11.10
CA GLY A 7 20.03 15.53 11.64
C GLY A 7 19.10 14.33 11.75
N ARG A 8 18.41 14.23 12.89
CA ARG A 8 17.49 13.15 13.22
C ARG A 8 16.51 13.00 12.04
N ARG A 9 16.62 11.90 11.28
CA ARG A 9 15.81 11.61 10.08
C ARG A 9 14.33 11.62 10.47
N SER A 10 13.67 12.75 10.28
CA SER A 10 12.26 12.92 10.63
C SER A 10 11.40 12.11 9.66
N THR A 11 10.17 11.79 10.07
CA THR A 11 9.19 11.12 9.20
C THR A 11 8.98 11.89 7.89
N GLY A 12 8.94 13.22 7.94
CA GLY A 12 8.82 14.08 6.76
C GLY A 12 10.03 13.98 5.82
N TRP A 13 11.25 13.92 6.36
CA TRP A 13 12.46 13.70 5.56
C TRP A 13 12.44 12.34 4.85
N LEU A 14 12.01 11.28 5.56
CA LEU A 14 11.88 9.95 4.97
C LEU A 14 10.84 9.92 3.85
N VAL A 15 9.67 10.54 4.05
CA VAL A 15 8.61 10.62 3.02
C VAL A 15 9.12 11.35 1.79
N LEU A 16 9.78 12.50 1.95
CA LEU A 16 10.34 13.27 0.85
C LEU A 16 11.39 12.47 0.08
N VAL A 17 12.33 11.83 0.78
CA VAL A 17 13.38 11.03 0.15
C VAL A 17 12.82 9.79 -0.56
N LEU A 18 11.82 9.11 0.03
CA LEU A 18 11.20 7.94 -0.58
C LEU A 18 10.34 8.28 -1.80
N LEU A 19 9.49 9.31 -1.70
CA LEU A 19 8.58 9.67 -2.78
C LEU A 19 9.30 10.45 -3.89
N VAL A 20 10.06 11.48 -3.53
CA VAL A 20 10.70 12.38 -4.51
C VAL A 20 12.05 11.83 -4.96
N GLY A 21 12.91 11.42 -4.01
CA GLY A 21 14.25 10.94 -4.33
C GLY A 21 14.22 9.56 -5.00
N VAL A 22 13.67 8.56 -4.31
CA VAL A 22 13.66 7.18 -4.81
C VAL A 22 12.56 6.96 -5.85
N GLY A 23 11.31 7.26 -5.50
CA GLY A 23 10.16 7.08 -6.38
C GLY A 23 10.24 7.96 -7.61
N GLY A 24 10.43 9.27 -7.42
CA GLY A 24 10.50 10.26 -8.50
C GLY A 24 11.67 10.03 -9.45
N GLY A 25 12.87 9.80 -8.94
CA GLY A 25 14.06 9.54 -9.78
C GLY A 25 13.91 8.29 -10.66
N LEU A 26 13.47 7.17 -10.07
CA LEU A 26 13.28 5.94 -10.84
C LEU A 26 12.08 6.00 -11.77
N LEU A 27 10.98 6.64 -11.36
CA LEU A 27 9.84 6.88 -12.22
C LEU A 27 10.23 7.72 -13.44
N ALA A 28 10.98 8.80 -13.25
CA ALA A 28 11.47 9.62 -14.35
C ALA A 28 12.36 8.83 -15.32
N ALA A 29 13.27 8.02 -14.80
CA ALA A 29 14.11 7.15 -15.63
C ALA A 29 13.29 6.10 -16.40
N ILE A 30 12.32 5.47 -15.74
CA ILE A 30 11.41 4.50 -16.37
C ILE A 30 10.60 5.15 -17.48
N VAL A 31 10.01 6.33 -17.23
CA VAL A 31 9.21 7.07 -18.21
C VAL A 31 10.08 7.45 -19.41
N ALA A 32 11.24 8.05 -19.18
CA ALA A 32 12.13 8.46 -20.26
C ALA A 32 12.62 7.26 -21.10
N LEU A 33 12.93 6.14 -20.44
CA LEU A 33 13.31 4.91 -21.13
C LEU A 33 12.15 4.31 -21.93
N SER A 34 10.92 4.35 -21.41
CA SER A 34 9.73 3.93 -22.14
C SER A 34 9.49 4.80 -23.37
N VAL A 35 9.67 6.11 -23.28
CA VAL A 35 9.54 7.00 -24.46
C VAL A 35 10.62 6.68 -25.50
N LEU A 36 11.87 6.51 -25.10
CA LEU A 36 12.94 6.10 -26.03
C LEU A 36 12.64 4.76 -26.70
N ALA A 37 12.18 3.76 -25.94
CA ALA A 37 11.81 2.46 -26.48
C ALA A 37 10.64 2.58 -27.46
N TYR A 38 9.65 3.41 -27.15
CA TYR A 38 8.53 3.71 -28.03
C TYR A 38 9.01 4.38 -29.33
N ASP A 39 9.84 5.42 -29.27
CA ASP A 39 10.36 6.12 -30.44
C ASP A 39 11.13 5.17 -31.36
N VAL A 40 11.95 4.29 -30.77
CA VAL A 40 12.66 3.24 -31.53
C VAL A 40 11.68 2.29 -32.21
N LEU A 41 10.64 1.82 -31.51
CA LEU A 41 9.65 0.92 -32.10
C LEU A 41 8.84 1.59 -33.22
N VAL A 42 8.45 2.85 -33.03
CA VAL A 42 7.75 3.63 -34.07
C VAL A 42 8.61 3.78 -35.31
N TRP A 43 9.90 4.08 -35.15
CA TRP A 43 10.83 4.17 -36.28
C TRP A 43 11.01 2.84 -37.03
N LEU A 44 11.03 1.72 -36.30
CA LEU A 44 11.32 0.40 -36.89
C LEU A 44 10.10 -0.24 -37.58
N VAL A 45 8.91 -0.13 -36.97
CA VAL A 45 7.72 -0.88 -37.39
C VAL A 45 6.46 -0.01 -37.42
N GLY A 46 6.45 1.12 -36.72
CA GLY A 46 5.31 2.02 -36.66
C GLY A 46 5.26 3.00 -37.84
N ASP A 47 4.56 4.10 -37.61
CA ASP A 47 4.39 5.19 -38.57
C ASP A 47 5.04 6.47 -38.02
N PRO A 48 6.30 6.75 -38.34
CA PRO A 48 6.99 7.95 -37.90
C PRO A 48 6.46 9.18 -38.65
N THR A 49 6.17 10.25 -37.91
CA THR A 49 5.74 11.53 -38.50
C THR A 49 6.89 12.29 -39.18
N ALA A 50 8.12 12.00 -38.78
CA ALA A 50 9.33 12.61 -39.31
C ALA A 50 9.88 11.83 -40.51
N THR A 51 10.40 12.55 -41.50
CA THR A 51 10.97 11.94 -42.71
C THR A 51 12.42 11.49 -42.53
N THR A 52 13.10 12.01 -41.51
CA THR A 52 14.50 11.69 -41.22
C THR A 52 14.66 11.20 -39.78
N ALA A 53 15.66 10.34 -39.56
CA ALA A 53 15.98 9.85 -38.23
C ALA A 53 16.43 10.98 -37.27
N ALA A 54 17.11 12.00 -37.79
CA ALA A 54 17.57 13.14 -36.99
C ALA A 54 16.40 13.95 -36.41
N GLU A 55 15.33 14.15 -37.19
CA GLU A 55 14.12 14.81 -36.74
C GLU A 55 13.32 13.92 -35.77
N HIS A 56 13.18 12.63 -36.07
CA HIS A 56 12.46 11.67 -35.22
C HIS A 56 13.09 11.55 -33.83
N PHE A 57 14.42 11.46 -33.76
CA PHE A 57 15.17 11.27 -32.52
C PHE A 57 15.71 12.58 -31.91
N ALA A 58 15.19 13.74 -32.31
CA ALA A 58 15.66 15.03 -31.81
C ALA A 58 15.57 15.16 -30.28
N GLY A 59 14.56 14.54 -29.64
CA GLY A 59 14.39 14.50 -28.19
C GLY A 59 15.18 13.40 -27.46
N ALA A 60 15.84 12.50 -28.18
CA ALA A 60 16.54 11.36 -27.58
C ALA A 60 17.68 11.75 -26.61
N PRO A 61 18.48 12.81 -26.86
CA PRO A 61 19.49 13.26 -25.90
C PRO A 61 18.91 13.70 -24.55
N ASP A 62 17.78 14.41 -24.56
CA ASP A 62 17.12 14.87 -23.33
C ASP A 62 16.55 13.70 -22.54
N LEU A 63 15.92 12.74 -23.23
CA LEU A 63 15.43 11.51 -22.61
C LEU A 63 16.57 10.67 -22.04
N ALA A 64 17.68 10.52 -22.77
CA ALA A 64 18.86 9.82 -22.29
C ALA A 64 19.45 10.51 -21.04
N GLY A 65 19.49 11.85 -21.04
CA GLY A 65 19.85 12.64 -19.87
C GLY A 65 18.93 12.37 -18.68
N ALA A 66 17.62 12.36 -18.90
CA ALA A 66 16.63 12.05 -17.86
C ALA A 66 16.77 10.62 -17.31
N VAL A 67 17.07 9.62 -18.15
CA VAL A 67 17.38 8.26 -17.73
C VAL A 67 18.61 8.24 -16.81
N VAL A 68 19.71 8.85 -17.24
CA VAL A 68 20.96 8.87 -16.48
C VAL A 68 20.77 9.59 -15.14
N VAL A 69 20.20 10.80 -15.15
CA VAL A 69 19.96 11.58 -13.94
C VAL A 69 18.99 10.86 -13.00
N GLY A 70 17.89 10.32 -13.53
CA GLY A 70 16.90 9.59 -12.73
C GLY A 70 17.50 8.34 -12.06
N LEU A 71 18.31 7.57 -12.77
CA LEU A 71 19.02 6.40 -12.22
C LEU A 71 20.07 6.81 -11.17
N LEU A 72 20.81 7.89 -11.38
CA LEU A 72 21.78 8.40 -10.41
C LEU A 72 21.09 8.87 -9.12
N VAL A 73 19.99 9.62 -9.25
CA VAL A 73 19.19 10.08 -8.11
C VAL A 73 18.59 8.90 -7.36
N TRP A 74 18.06 7.91 -8.07
CA TRP A 74 17.55 6.69 -7.45
C TRP A 74 18.66 5.94 -6.70
N TRP A 75 19.80 5.69 -7.34
CA TRP A 75 20.92 4.96 -6.76
C TRP A 75 21.45 5.65 -5.50
N TYR A 76 21.67 6.97 -5.56
CA TYR A 76 22.09 7.76 -4.41
C TYR A 76 21.13 7.62 -3.23
N HIS A 77 19.81 7.73 -3.47
CA HIS A 77 18.84 7.64 -2.38
C HIS A 77 18.65 6.21 -1.85
N GLN A 78 18.82 5.18 -2.68
CA GLN A 78 18.89 3.78 -2.19
C GLN A 78 20.04 3.59 -1.21
N GLU A 79 21.22 4.12 -1.56
CA GLU A 79 22.43 4.08 -0.74
C GLU A 79 22.23 4.83 0.59
N VAL A 80 21.66 6.03 0.55
CA VAL A 80 21.35 6.85 1.74
C VAL A 80 20.36 6.16 2.69
N LEU A 81 19.35 5.48 2.14
CA LEU A 81 18.35 4.75 2.92
C LEU A 81 18.84 3.38 3.42
N GLY A 82 19.96 2.88 2.89
CA GLY A 82 20.52 1.58 3.29
C GLY A 82 19.60 0.39 2.97
N THR A 83 18.68 0.54 2.02
CA THR A 83 17.66 -0.47 1.65
C THR A 83 18.27 -1.81 1.18
N GLY A 84 19.55 -1.84 0.82
CA GLY A 84 20.30 -3.05 0.44
C GLY A 84 21.24 -3.61 1.50
N ARG A 85 21.50 -2.90 2.61
CA ARG A 85 22.49 -3.30 3.64
C ARG A 85 21.90 -3.69 5.00
N ALA A 86 20.60 -3.48 5.21
CA ALA A 86 19.97 -3.81 6.48
C ALA A 86 19.80 -5.34 6.64
N ALA A 87 20.35 -5.91 7.72
CA ALA A 87 20.21 -7.34 8.05
C ALA A 87 18.76 -7.74 8.38
N ALA A 88 17.95 -6.79 8.88
CA ALA A 88 16.53 -6.96 9.13
C ALA A 88 15.70 -6.08 8.20
N ARG A 89 14.55 -6.59 7.74
CA ARG A 89 13.62 -5.85 6.89
C ARG A 89 13.00 -4.68 7.65
N THR A 90 13.25 -3.46 7.20
CA THR A 90 12.74 -2.22 7.82
C THR A 90 11.44 -1.75 7.17
N GLU A 91 10.68 -0.89 7.86
CA GLU A 91 9.51 -0.23 7.25
C GLU A 91 9.89 0.60 6.02
N VAL A 92 11.07 1.25 6.02
CA VAL A 92 11.58 1.96 4.83
C VAL A 92 11.69 1.04 3.62
N ARG A 93 12.18 -0.20 3.82
CA ARG A 93 12.25 -1.20 2.75
C ARG A 93 10.87 -1.66 2.30
N ARG A 94 9.91 -1.82 3.23
CA ARG A 94 8.51 -2.15 2.91
C ARG A 94 7.90 -1.05 2.03
N VAL A 95 7.98 0.21 2.45
CA VAL A 95 7.43 1.35 1.70
C VAL A 95 8.05 1.41 0.31
N TYR A 96 9.38 1.26 0.20
CA TYR A 96 10.05 1.21 -1.09
C TYR A 96 9.46 0.14 -2.03
N GLU A 97 9.35 -1.11 -1.57
CA GLU A 97 8.86 -2.20 -2.41
C GLU A 97 7.40 -1.99 -2.82
N TYR A 98 6.53 -1.49 -1.93
CA TYR A 98 5.14 -1.22 -2.28
C TYR A 98 4.97 -0.02 -3.20
N VAL A 99 5.78 1.05 -3.04
CA VAL A 99 5.79 2.18 -3.98
C VAL A 99 6.24 1.72 -5.36
N MET A 100 7.31 0.94 -5.44
CA MET A 100 7.78 0.41 -6.72
C MET A 100 6.81 -0.56 -7.37
N ALA A 101 6.16 -1.42 -6.56
CA ALA A 101 5.09 -2.26 -7.06
C ALA A 101 3.92 -1.43 -7.59
N ALA A 102 3.53 -0.34 -6.91
CA ALA A 102 2.46 0.55 -7.35
C ALA A 102 2.82 1.25 -8.68
N VAL A 103 4.05 1.75 -8.83
CA VAL A 103 4.53 2.37 -10.07
C VAL A 103 4.47 1.39 -11.24
N GLY A 104 5.01 0.19 -11.06
CA GLY A 104 4.94 -0.85 -12.10
C GLY A 104 3.50 -1.23 -12.45
N LEU A 105 2.62 -1.32 -11.44
CA LEU A 105 1.23 -1.67 -11.63
C LEU A 105 0.45 -0.58 -12.37
N LEU A 106 0.72 0.70 -12.09
CA LEU A 106 0.13 1.83 -12.81
C LEU A 106 0.50 1.79 -14.29
N ALA A 107 1.78 1.61 -14.60
CA ALA A 107 2.25 1.48 -15.98
C ALA A 107 1.64 0.25 -16.69
N ALA A 108 1.64 -0.92 -16.04
CA ALA A 108 1.04 -2.13 -16.58
C ALA A 108 -0.48 -1.98 -16.81
N SER A 109 -1.18 -1.28 -15.91
CA SER A 109 -2.61 -1.02 -16.04
C SER A 109 -2.91 -0.10 -17.21
N ALA A 110 -2.14 0.99 -17.38
CA ALA A 110 -2.28 1.87 -18.53
C ALA A 110 -2.05 1.13 -19.86
N GLY A 111 -1.01 0.29 -19.92
CA GLY A 111 -0.75 -0.57 -21.06
C GLY A 111 -1.90 -1.56 -21.34
N LEU A 112 -2.44 -2.19 -20.30
CA LEU A 112 -3.56 -3.13 -20.44
C LEU A 112 -4.84 -2.43 -20.92
N VAL A 113 -5.16 -1.26 -20.37
CA VAL A 113 -6.30 -0.44 -20.83
C VAL A 113 -6.15 -0.13 -22.31
N MET A 114 -4.97 0.32 -22.76
CA MET A 114 -4.73 0.63 -24.17
C MET A 114 -4.87 -0.60 -25.07
N VAL A 115 -4.34 -1.77 -24.68
CA VAL A 115 -4.53 -3.01 -25.43
C VAL A 115 -6.02 -3.35 -25.59
N ILE A 116 -6.80 -3.24 -24.50
CA ILE A 116 -8.25 -3.52 -24.55
C ILE A 116 -8.96 -2.49 -25.42
N VAL A 117 -8.62 -1.22 -25.31
CA VAL A 117 -9.17 -0.13 -26.14
C VAL A 117 -8.92 -0.39 -27.63
N THR A 118 -7.68 -0.73 -28.00
CA THR A 118 -7.30 -1.05 -29.39
C THR A 118 -8.02 -2.31 -29.87
N LEU A 119 -8.19 -3.33 -29.02
CA LEU A 119 -8.92 -4.54 -29.38
C LEU A 119 -10.41 -4.26 -29.63
N VAL A 120 -11.07 -3.49 -28.76
CA VAL A 120 -12.47 -3.11 -28.93
C VAL A 120 -12.66 -2.26 -30.20
N GLU A 121 -11.74 -1.32 -30.46
CA GLU A 121 -11.73 -0.55 -31.70
C GLU A 121 -11.56 -1.44 -32.93
N ALA A 122 -10.67 -2.43 -32.87
CA ALA A 122 -10.47 -3.38 -33.96
C ALA A 122 -11.71 -4.21 -34.26
N ILE A 123 -12.43 -4.66 -33.22
CA ILE A 123 -13.68 -5.39 -33.38
C ILE A 123 -14.77 -4.47 -33.96
N ALA A 124 -14.86 -3.23 -33.50
CA ALA A 124 -15.86 -2.25 -33.95
C ALA A 124 -15.67 -1.84 -35.42
N ALA A 125 -14.42 -1.74 -35.89
CA ALA A 125 -14.10 -1.33 -37.25
C ALA A 125 -14.27 -2.45 -38.30
N GLY A 126 -14.38 -3.72 -37.90
CA GLY A 126 -14.68 -4.83 -38.81
C GLY A 126 -13.67 -5.00 -39.96
N ARG A 127 -14.14 -4.98 -41.22
CA ARG A 127 -13.27 -5.10 -42.42
C ARG A 127 -12.70 -3.76 -42.90
N ASP A 128 -13.21 -2.65 -42.38
CA ASP A 128 -12.73 -1.29 -42.68
C ASP A 128 -11.67 -0.83 -41.67
N LEU A 129 -10.99 -1.80 -41.04
CA LEU A 129 -9.75 -1.59 -40.31
C LEU A 129 -8.68 -1.10 -41.29
N VAL A 130 -8.74 0.19 -41.61
CA VAL A 130 -7.55 0.93 -41.98
C VAL A 130 -6.73 0.96 -40.70
N VAL A 131 -5.82 -0.01 -40.55
CA VAL A 131 -4.73 0.08 -39.58
C VAL A 131 -3.86 1.24 -40.05
N GLY A 132 -4.30 2.46 -39.75
CA GLY A 132 -3.50 3.66 -39.91
C GLY A 132 -2.39 3.66 -38.89
N GLY A 133 -1.33 4.43 -39.14
CA GLY A 133 -0.20 4.56 -38.25
C GLY A 133 -0.55 4.87 -36.79
N SER A 134 -1.65 5.58 -36.56
CA SER A 134 -2.13 5.91 -35.21
C SER A 134 -2.49 4.69 -34.36
N ALA A 135 -3.13 3.67 -34.93
CA ALA A 135 -3.54 2.47 -34.20
C ALA A 135 -2.35 1.57 -33.86
N LEU A 136 -1.42 1.41 -34.81
CA LEU A 136 -0.19 0.66 -34.59
C LEU A 136 0.70 1.35 -33.56
N ASN A 137 0.88 2.67 -33.66
CA ASN A 137 1.64 3.44 -32.68
C ASN A 137 1.00 3.35 -31.28
N ALA A 138 -0.33 3.42 -31.16
CA ALA A 138 -1.00 3.22 -29.87
C ALA A 138 -0.74 1.83 -29.27
N LEU A 139 -0.77 0.78 -30.10
CA LEU A 139 -0.42 -0.57 -29.67
C LEU A 139 1.05 -0.68 -29.22
N LEU A 140 1.99 -0.07 -29.97
CA LEU A 140 3.42 -0.04 -29.60
C LEU A 140 3.61 0.63 -28.23
N ALA A 141 2.95 1.76 -27.97
CA ALA A 141 2.97 2.42 -26.67
C ALA A 141 2.43 1.50 -25.57
N ALA A 142 1.32 0.81 -25.81
CA ALA A 142 0.74 -0.14 -24.88
C ALA A 142 1.68 -1.30 -24.54
N LEU A 143 2.34 -1.85 -25.56
CA LEU A 143 3.31 -2.93 -25.41
C LEU A 143 4.54 -2.50 -24.61
N VAL A 144 5.05 -1.27 -24.84
CA VAL A 144 6.16 -0.73 -24.04
C VAL A 144 5.77 -0.59 -22.56
N LEU A 145 4.59 -0.03 -22.27
CA LEU A 145 4.13 0.12 -20.90
C LEU A 145 3.94 -1.24 -20.20
N LEU A 146 3.44 -2.26 -20.90
CA LEU A 146 3.35 -3.62 -20.37
C LEU A 146 4.74 -4.24 -20.16
N ALA A 147 5.63 -4.11 -21.14
CA ALA A 147 6.98 -4.67 -21.11
C ALA A 147 7.83 -4.09 -19.98
N VAL A 148 7.58 -2.85 -19.58
CA VAL A 148 8.28 -2.20 -18.45
C VAL A 148 7.51 -2.34 -17.15
N GLY A 149 6.19 -2.09 -17.15
CA GLY A 149 5.36 -2.10 -15.95
C GLY A 149 5.20 -3.48 -15.31
N LEU A 150 4.93 -4.51 -16.12
CA LEU A 150 4.69 -5.87 -15.59
C LEU A 150 5.93 -6.43 -14.87
N PRO A 151 7.16 -6.38 -15.42
CA PRO A 151 8.34 -6.88 -14.71
C PRO A 151 8.62 -6.12 -13.42
N VAL A 152 8.48 -4.78 -13.42
CA VAL A 152 8.69 -3.95 -12.23
C VAL A 152 7.69 -4.32 -11.13
N TRP A 153 6.40 -4.38 -11.47
CA TRP A 153 5.37 -4.80 -10.52
C TRP A 153 5.64 -6.23 -10.01
N TRP A 154 5.85 -7.18 -10.92
CA TRP A 154 6.04 -8.58 -10.58
C TRP A 154 7.23 -8.78 -9.64
N TRP A 155 8.36 -8.13 -9.92
CA TRP A 155 9.56 -8.24 -9.11
C TRP A 155 9.33 -7.74 -7.68
N HIS A 156 8.84 -6.50 -7.54
CA HIS A 156 8.65 -5.88 -6.23
C HIS A 156 7.51 -6.52 -5.44
N TRP A 157 6.44 -6.91 -6.12
CA TRP A 157 5.36 -7.66 -5.51
C TRP A 157 5.82 -9.05 -5.03
N ARG A 158 6.59 -9.77 -5.84
CA ARG A 158 7.17 -11.08 -5.44
C ARG A 158 8.08 -10.96 -4.23
N LEU A 159 8.86 -9.89 -4.11
CA LEU A 159 9.68 -9.62 -2.92
C LEU A 159 8.80 -9.43 -1.67
N ALA A 160 7.74 -8.62 -1.76
CA ALA A 160 6.81 -8.43 -0.66
C ALA A 160 6.10 -9.74 -0.25
N GLN A 161 5.66 -10.54 -1.23
CA GLN A 161 5.02 -11.83 -0.97
C GLN A 161 5.97 -12.87 -0.36
N ARG A 162 7.23 -12.91 -0.79
CA ARG A 162 8.27 -13.76 -0.17
C ARG A 162 8.53 -13.35 1.28
N ALA A 163 8.66 -12.05 1.55
CA ALA A 163 8.83 -11.53 2.90
C ALA A 163 7.65 -11.89 3.81
N ARG A 164 6.42 -11.81 3.27
CA ARG A 164 5.20 -12.27 3.96
C ARG A 164 5.23 -13.77 4.25
N GLY A 165 5.81 -14.58 3.38
CA GLY A 165 6.00 -16.02 3.61
C GLY A 165 7.02 -16.33 4.70
N SER A 166 8.15 -15.61 4.73
CA SER A 166 9.24 -15.85 5.70
C SER A 166 8.97 -15.27 7.09
N GLY A 167 8.24 -14.15 7.19
CA GLY A 167 7.94 -13.48 8.46
C GLY A 167 6.49 -13.01 8.56
N PRO A 168 5.49 -13.91 8.58
CA PRO A 168 4.08 -13.54 8.45
C PRO A 168 3.59 -12.53 9.49
N ALA A 169 3.95 -12.71 10.77
CA ALA A 169 3.47 -11.86 11.86
C ALA A 169 3.86 -10.38 11.66
N ALA A 170 5.13 -10.12 11.30
CA ALA A 170 5.63 -8.77 11.12
C ALA A 170 5.07 -8.09 9.86
N GLU A 171 4.80 -8.84 8.79
CA GLU A 171 4.28 -8.29 7.54
C GLU A 171 2.76 -8.08 7.57
N LEU A 172 2.00 -8.96 8.24
CA LEU A 172 0.55 -8.81 8.41
C LEU A 172 0.19 -7.65 9.36
N ALA A 173 1.02 -7.40 10.37
CA ALA A 173 0.90 -6.24 11.24
C ALA A 173 1.41 -4.93 10.59
N SER A 174 2.02 -4.99 9.40
CA SER A 174 2.60 -3.81 8.77
C SER A 174 1.51 -2.84 8.29
N PRO A 175 1.53 -1.57 8.72
CA PRO A 175 0.61 -0.56 8.21
C PRO A 175 0.82 -0.33 6.71
N THR A 176 2.06 -0.43 6.22
CA THR A 176 2.41 -0.21 4.82
C THR A 176 1.67 -1.15 3.89
N ARG A 177 1.61 -2.45 4.21
CA ARG A 177 0.89 -3.45 3.40
C ARG A 177 -0.61 -3.17 3.35
N ARG A 178 -1.19 -2.83 4.50
CA ARG A 178 -2.61 -2.48 4.61
C ARG A 178 -2.92 -1.22 3.81
N THR A 179 -2.10 -0.17 3.92
CA THR A 179 -2.26 1.07 3.17
C THR A 179 -2.14 0.83 1.67
N TYR A 180 -1.16 0.05 1.21
CA TYR A 180 -1.03 -0.30 -0.21
C TYR A 180 -2.30 -0.95 -0.75
N LEU A 181 -2.82 -1.99 -0.08
CA LEU A 181 -4.03 -2.68 -0.51
C LEU A 181 -5.26 -1.76 -0.48
N LEU A 182 -5.41 -0.95 0.58
CA LEU A 182 -6.54 -0.03 0.72
C LEU A 182 -6.53 1.05 -0.36
N VAL A 183 -5.37 1.69 -0.60
CA VAL A 183 -5.21 2.71 -1.64
C VAL A 183 -5.46 2.09 -3.02
N LEU A 184 -4.96 0.89 -3.28
CA LEU A 184 -5.19 0.21 -4.54
C LEU A 184 -6.69 -0.05 -4.79
N PHE A 185 -7.42 -0.55 -3.80
CA PHE A 185 -8.87 -0.74 -3.91
C PHE A 185 -9.60 0.59 -4.04
N GLY A 186 -9.19 1.62 -3.28
CA GLY A 186 -9.79 2.95 -3.36
C GLY A 186 -9.64 3.57 -4.75
N VAL A 187 -8.43 3.60 -5.30
CA VAL A 187 -8.15 4.14 -6.64
C VAL A 187 -8.85 3.30 -7.72
N SER A 188 -8.76 1.98 -7.65
CA SER A 188 -9.42 1.09 -8.62
C SER A 188 -10.95 1.20 -8.55
N GLY A 189 -11.52 1.35 -7.35
CA GLY A 189 -12.95 1.54 -7.13
C GLY A 189 -13.44 2.87 -7.66
N VAL A 190 -12.74 3.96 -7.38
CA VAL A 190 -13.06 5.29 -7.94
C VAL A 190 -13.00 5.27 -9.46
N ALA A 191 -11.93 4.71 -10.04
CA ALA A 191 -11.80 4.57 -11.49
C ALA A 191 -12.92 3.71 -12.09
N ALA A 192 -13.30 2.61 -11.44
CA ALA A 192 -14.39 1.75 -11.87
C ALA A 192 -15.75 2.47 -11.81
N VAL A 193 -16.02 3.24 -10.76
CA VAL A 193 -17.26 4.02 -10.63
C VAL A 193 -17.35 5.08 -11.72
N ILE A 194 -16.28 5.85 -11.93
CA ILE A 194 -16.23 6.85 -13.01
C ILE A 194 -16.47 6.18 -14.36
N ALA A 195 -15.74 5.08 -14.65
CA ALA A 195 -15.88 4.36 -15.90
C ALA A 195 -17.30 3.76 -16.08
N LEU A 196 -17.92 3.26 -15.01
CA LEU A 196 -19.28 2.74 -15.06
C LEU A 196 -20.30 3.84 -15.33
N ILE A 197 -20.18 4.99 -14.66
CA ILE A 197 -21.05 6.15 -14.91
C ILE A 197 -20.91 6.59 -16.36
N THR A 198 -19.68 6.75 -16.86
CA THR A 198 -19.41 7.10 -18.26
C THR A 198 -19.99 6.06 -19.22
N LEU A 199 -19.83 4.76 -18.94
CA LEU A 199 -20.38 3.69 -19.76
C LEU A 199 -21.91 3.78 -19.86
N VAL A 200 -22.58 3.92 -18.72
CA VAL A 200 -24.04 4.01 -18.65
C VAL A 200 -24.52 5.27 -19.37
N TYR A 201 -23.87 6.41 -19.14
CA TYR A 201 -24.19 7.67 -19.81
C TYR A 201 -24.12 7.52 -21.35
N LEU A 202 -23.02 6.99 -21.88
CA LEU A 202 -22.83 6.82 -23.32
C LEU A 202 -23.86 5.86 -23.94
N LEU A 203 -24.18 4.77 -23.25
CA LEU A 203 -25.18 3.81 -23.73
C LEU A 203 -26.60 4.41 -23.73
N LEU A 204 -26.95 5.21 -22.72
CA LEU A 204 -28.25 5.85 -22.64
C LEU A 204 -28.41 6.96 -23.68
N GLU A 205 -27.39 7.82 -23.82
CA GLU A 205 -27.37 8.90 -24.82
C GLU A 205 -27.63 8.35 -26.22
N ASP A 206 -26.92 7.29 -26.59
CA ASP A 206 -27.00 6.71 -27.92
C ASP A 206 -28.29 5.90 -28.15
N ALA A 207 -28.75 5.17 -27.13
CA ALA A 207 -30.05 4.49 -27.17
C ALA A 207 -31.22 5.48 -27.33
N LEU A 208 -31.12 6.68 -26.76
CA LEU A 208 -32.09 7.77 -26.93
C LEU A 208 -31.97 8.46 -28.30
N ALA A 209 -30.77 8.52 -28.87
CA ALA A 209 -30.47 9.22 -30.12
C ALA A 209 -30.89 8.47 -31.39
N GLY A 210 -31.17 7.16 -31.30
CA GLY A 210 -31.66 6.39 -32.46
C GLY A 210 -31.27 4.92 -32.49
N GLY A 211 -30.42 4.45 -31.58
CA GLY A 211 -30.07 3.03 -31.42
C GLY A 211 -28.57 2.78 -31.31
N ILE A 212 -28.22 1.61 -30.77
CA ILE A 212 -26.82 1.19 -30.53
C ILE A 212 -26.18 0.70 -31.83
N ASP A 213 -25.08 1.33 -32.24
CA ASP A 213 -24.32 1.05 -33.46
C ASP A 213 -22.79 0.84 -33.22
N THR A 214 -22.00 0.90 -34.29
CA THR A 214 -20.54 0.74 -34.24
C THR A 214 -19.83 1.94 -33.62
N GLU A 215 -20.41 3.13 -33.69
CA GLU A 215 -19.89 4.34 -33.05
C GLU A 215 -20.09 4.26 -31.53
N THR A 216 -21.18 3.67 -31.06
CA THR A 216 -21.35 3.34 -29.64
C THR A 216 -20.22 2.44 -29.15
N MET A 217 -19.91 1.37 -29.91
CA MET A 217 -18.84 0.44 -29.56
C MET A 217 -17.47 1.14 -29.47
N ARG A 218 -17.20 2.07 -30.38
CA ARG A 218 -16.00 2.91 -30.37
C ARG A 218 -15.98 3.87 -29.18
N SER A 219 -17.13 4.42 -28.79
CA SER A 219 -17.24 5.37 -27.67
C SER A 219 -17.05 4.68 -26.32
N ILE A 220 -17.56 3.46 -26.15
CA ILE A 220 -17.48 2.72 -24.89
C ILE A 220 -16.14 2.00 -24.64
N ARG A 221 -15.22 1.97 -25.62
CA ARG A 221 -13.94 1.24 -25.51
C ARG A 221 -13.11 1.64 -24.30
N PHE A 222 -13.05 2.93 -23.98
CA PHE A 222 -12.30 3.45 -22.83
C PHE A 222 -12.89 3.02 -21.49
N PRO A 223 -14.19 3.28 -21.20
CA PRO A 223 -14.76 2.81 -19.95
C PRO A 223 -14.76 1.28 -19.84
N LEU A 224 -14.95 0.54 -20.93
CA LEU A 224 -14.79 -0.92 -20.92
C LEU A 224 -13.37 -1.36 -20.56
N GLY A 225 -12.35 -0.74 -21.17
CA GLY A 225 -10.94 -1.04 -20.87
C GLY A 225 -10.56 -0.76 -19.42
N ILE A 226 -11.05 0.36 -18.87
CA ILE A 226 -10.85 0.71 -17.46
C ILE A 226 -11.54 -0.32 -16.56
N LEU A 227 -12.84 -0.60 -16.78
CA LEU A 227 -13.61 -1.55 -15.98
C LEU A 227 -12.99 -2.94 -15.97
N ALA A 228 -12.59 -3.45 -17.14
CA ALA A 228 -11.96 -4.75 -17.26
C ALA A 228 -10.63 -4.79 -16.49
N THR A 229 -9.80 -3.75 -16.62
CA THR A 229 -8.51 -3.65 -15.93
C THR A 229 -8.71 -3.54 -14.41
N THR A 230 -9.54 -2.63 -13.93
CA THR A 230 -9.80 -2.45 -12.49
C THR A 230 -10.42 -3.70 -11.88
N SER A 231 -11.28 -4.41 -12.61
CA SER A 231 -11.87 -5.68 -12.16
C SER A 231 -10.82 -6.78 -12.01
N LEU A 232 -9.92 -6.93 -12.99
CA LEU A 232 -8.84 -7.91 -12.95
C LEU A 232 -7.89 -7.64 -11.77
N LEU A 233 -7.47 -6.37 -11.61
CA LEU A 233 -6.61 -5.95 -10.51
C LEU A 233 -7.27 -6.19 -9.15
N SER A 234 -8.54 -5.82 -9.03
CA SER A 234 -9.32 -6.00 -7.81
C SER A 234 -9.49 -7.48 -7.47
N ALA A 235 -9.81 -8.32 -8.46
CA ALA A 235 -9.97 -9.76 -8.26
C ALA A 235 -8.68 -10.40 -7.71
N TYR A 236 -7.52 -10.09 -8.30
CA TYR A 236 -6.24 -10.58 -7.82
C TYR A 236 -5.96 -10.11 -6.39
N HIS A 237 -5.99 -8.80 -6.13
CA HIS A 237 -5.63 -8.27 -4.81
C HIS A 237 -6.67 -8.61 -3.74
N TRP A 238 -7.91 -8.91 -4.12
CA TRP A 238 -8.95 -9.41 -3.21
C TRP A 238 -8.63 -10.79 -2.67
N THR A 239 -8.04 -11.67 -3.49
CA THR A 239 -7.56 -12.98 -3.01
C THR A 239 -6.48 -12.84 -1.97
N VAL A 240 -5.59 -11.86 -2.15
CA VAL A 240 -4.48 -11.60 -1.25
C VAL A 240 -4.99 -10.98 0.06
N PHE A 241 -5.87 -9.98 -0.05
CA PHE A 241 -6.47 -9.32 1.11
C PHE A 241 -7.24 -10.32 1.97
N ARG A 242 -8.08 -11.19 1.37
CA ARG A 242 -8.82 -12.20 2.14
C ARG A 242 -7.86 -13.20 2.82
N ALA A 243 -6.80 -13.61 2.13
CA ALA A 243 -5.83 -14.56 2.68
C ALA A 243 -5.06 -13.96 3.86
N ASP A 244 -4.74 -12.67 3.80
CA ASP A 244 -4.08 -11.97 4.90
C ASP A 244 -5.01 -11.74 6.09
N ARG A 245 -6.29 -11.41 5.85
CA ARG A 245 -7.30 -11.30 6.92
C ARG A 245 -7.57 -12.63 7.61
N ALA A 246 -7.81 -13.71 6.86
CA ALA A 246 -8.04 -15.03 7.43
C ALA A 246 -6.84 -15.56 8.25
N GLU A 247 -5.63 -15.19 7.87
CA GLU A 247 -4.42 -15.54 8.59
C GLU A 247 -4.21 -14.67 9.85
N LEU A 248 -4.53 -13.37 9.77
CA LEU A 248 -4.56 -12.49 10.94
C LEU A 248 -5.54 -12.99 11.99
N ASP A 249 -6.74 -13.37 11.58
CA ASP A 249 -7.79 -13.87 12.48
C ASP A 249 -7.38 -15.19 13.15
N ARG A 250 -6.71 -16.10 12.42
CA ARG A 250 -6.12 -17.33 12.99
C ARG A 250 -5.00 -17.08 14.00
N ARG A 251 -4.28 -15.96 13.86
CA ARG A 251 -3.18 -15.57 14.76
C ARG A 251 -3.62 -14.66 15.89
N ALA A 252 -4.81 -14.08 15.82
CA ALA A 252 -5.37 -13.36 16.95
C ALA A 252 -5.41 -14.35 18.13
N PRO A 253 -4.90 -13.97 19.32
CA PRO A 253 -4.99 -14.84 20.49
C PRO A 253 -6.45 -15.23 20.63
N ALA A 254 -6.71 -16.53 20.81
CA ALA A 254 -8.06 -17.03 21.04
C ALA A 254 -8.66 -16.14 22.13
N ARG A 255 -9.66 -15.32 21.79
CA ARG A 255 -10.50 -14.70 22.80
C ARG A 255 -10.95 -15.87 23.66
N ALA A 256 -10.52 -15.90 24.92
CA ALA A 256 -11.04 -16.85 25.87
C ALA A 256 -12.56 -16.83 25.70
N PRO A 257 -13.24 -17.99 25.63
CA PRO A 257 -14.69 -18.04 25.52
C PRO A 257 -15.24 -17.01 26.48
N HIS A 258 -15.97 -16.03 25.96
CA HIS A 258 -16.71 -15.12 26.81
C HIS A 258 -17.72 -16.00 27.56
N THR A 259 -17.34 -16.51 28.72
CA THR A 259 -18.32 -16.97 29.71
C THR A 259 -19.23 -15.76 29.88
N PRO A 260 -20.55 -15.88 29.60
CA PRO A 260 -21.44 -14.74 29.71
C PRO A 260 -21.31 -14.20 31.12
N ALA A 261 -20.65 -13.04 31.26
CA ALA A 261 -20.61 -12.35 32.52
C ALA A 261 -22.06 -12.04 32.87
N THR A 262 -22.45 -12.41 34.08
CA THR A 262 -23.73 -12.06 34.68
C THR A 262 -24.02 -10.58 34.38
N PRO A 263 -25.17 -10.23 33.79
CA PRO A 263 -25.45 -8.86 33.37
C PRO A 263 -25.35 -7.92 34.58
N GLY A 264 -24.37 -7.01 34.54
CA GLY A 264 -24.18 -5.98 35.57
C GLY A 264 -22.78 -5.38 35.68
N HIS A 265 -21.71 -6.08 35.28
CA HIS A 265 -20.34 -5.57 35.43
C HIS A 265 -19.54 -5.85 34.16
N GLY A 266 -19.19 -4.80 33.40
CA GLY A 266 -18.30 -4.91 32.25
C GLY A 266 -16.91 -5.43 32.65
N PRO A 267 -16.09 -5.92 31.70
CA PRO A 267 -14.72 -6.34 31.99
C PRO A 267 -13.93 -5.15 32.52
N ARG A 268 -13.52 -5.22 33.78
CA ARG A 268 -12.70 -4.19 34.42
C ARG A 268 -11.30 -4.22 33.83
N THR A 269 -10.79 -3.06 33.42
CA THR A 269 -9.41 -2.90 32.95
C THR A 269 -8.56 -2.37 34.10
N VAL A 270 -7.43 -3.02 34.37
CA VAL A 270 -6.45 -2.58 35.38
C VAL A 270 -5.18 -2.15 34.65
N LEU A 271 -4.92 -0.84 34.62
CA LEU A 271 -3.68 -0.30 34.07
C LEU A 271 -2.64 -0.21 35.20
N LEU A 272 -1.63 -1.09 35.17
CA LEU A 272 -0.54 -1.11 36.14
C LEU A 272 0.70 -0.45 35.56
N VAL A 273 1.16 0.63 36.19
CA VAL A 273 2.46 1.24 35.89
C VAL A 273 3.51 0.67 36.84
N GLY A 274 4.28 -0.32 36.37
CA GLY A 274 5.26 -1.01 37.21
C GLY A 274 5.99 -2.16 36.50
N THR A 275 6.58 -3.04 37.31
CA THR A 275 7.28 -4.24 36.82
C THR A 275 6.70 -5.50 37.47
N LEU A 276 6.01 -6.31 36.66
CA LEU A 276 5.61 -7.67 37.01
C LEU A 276 6.33 -8.68 36.12
N SER A 277 6.66 -9.83 36.69
CA SER A 277 7.02 -11.04 35.94
C SER A 277 5.77 -11.61 35.24
N PRO A 278 5.94 -12.45 34.21
CA PRO A 278 4.81 -13.10 33.54
C PRO A 278 3.93 -13.93 34.48
N ALA A 279 4.52 -14.58 35.49
CA ALA A 279 3.79 -15.35 36.49
C ALA A 279 2.94 -14.46 37.41
N GLU A 280 3.50 -13.34 37.88
CA GLU A 280 2.78 -12.37 38.72
C GLU A 280 1.65 -11.66 37.96
N HIS A 281 1.85 -11.39 36.66
CA HIS A 281 0.82 -10.83 35.80
C HIS A 281 -0.38 -11.79 35.67
N ALA A 282 -0.11 -13.08 35.43
CA ALA A 282 -1.16 -14.09 35.32
C ALA A 282 -1.88 -14.32 36.66
N ASP A 283 -1.17 -14.30 37.78
CA ASP A 283 -1.75 -14.42 39.12
C ASP A 283 -2.68 -13.22 39.42
N LEU A 284 -2.24 -12.00 39.12
CA LEU A 284 -3.05 -10.79 39.32
C LEU A 284 -4.33 -10.80 38.47
N ALA A 285 -4.22 -11.15 37.19
CA ALA A 285 -5.39 -11.25 36.30
C ALA A 285 -6.38 -12.33 36.78
N THR A 286 -5.88 -13.45 37.29
CA THR A 286 -6.71 -14.54 37.82
C THR A 286 -7.43 -14.11 39.11
N ARG A 287 -6.75 -13.41 40.02
CA ARG A 287 -7.33 -12.97 41.31
C ARG A 287 -8.33 -11.84 41.16
N THR A 288 -8.09 -10.92 40.23
CA THR A 288 -8.93 -9.72 40.04
C THR A 288 -10.04 -9.93 39.01
N GLY A 289 -9.92 -10.94 38.14
CA GLY A 289 -10.83 -11.14 37.02
C GLY A 289 -10.80 -10.01 35.97
N ALA A 290 -9.80 -9.14 36.04
CA ALA A 290 -9.65 -7.93 35.24
C ALA A 290 -8.65 -8.12 34.08
N ASP A 291 -8.81 -7.33 33.01
CA ASP A 291 -7.81 -7.22 31.94
C ASP A 291 -6.65 -6.34 32.42
N VAL A 292 -5.49 -6.95 32.70
CA VAL A 292 -4.33 -6.25 33.27
C VAL A 292 -3.43 -5.75 32.15
N GLN A 293 -3.32 -4.42 32.00
CA GLN A 293 -2.36 -3.79 31.09
C GLN A 293 -1.12 -3.32 31.85
N LEU A 294 0.05 -3.84 31.51
CA LEU A 294 1.31 -3.48 32.18
C LEU A 294 2.08 -2.42 31.38
N TRP A 295 2.28 -1.25 31.98
CA TRP A 295 3.13 -0.20 31.43
C TRP A 295 4.41 -0.08 32.26
N ARG A 296 5.56 -0.25 31.60
CA ARG A 296 6.86 -0.20 32.28
C ARG A 296 7.34 1.25 32.41
N PRO A 297 7.58 1.75 33.63
CA PRO A 297 8.14 3.09 33.81
C PRO A 297 9.57 3.17 33.21
N ARG A 298 9.92 4.33 32.64
CA ARG A 298 11.27 4.61 32.11
C ARG A 298 12.32 4.83 33.20
N ALA A 299 11.88 5.25 34.39
CA ALA A 299 12.71 5.38 35.58
C ALA A 299 12.57 4.12 36.46
N ALA A 300 13.58 3.83 37.28
CA ALA A 300 13.49 2.75 38.24
C ALA A 300 12.34 3.01 39.22
N ALA A 301 11.38 2.08 39.29
CA ALA A 301 10.31 2.14 40.27
C ALA A 301 10.93 1.94 41.68
N PRO A 302 10.62 2.80 42.67
CA PRO A 302 11.29 2.78 43.97
C PRO A 302 10.88 1.59 44.86
N ALA A 303 9.72 0.97 44.63
CA ALA A 303 9.22 -0.20 45.36
C ALA A 303 8.53 -1.19 44.42
N ARG A 304 8.57 -2.48 44.76
CA ARG A 304 7.91 -3.55 44.01
C ARG A 304 6.81 -4.17 44.88
N PRO A 305 5.55 -3.73 44.76
CA PRO A 305 4.45 -4.27 45.56
C PRO A 305 4.19 -5.73 45.21
N SER A 306 3.69 -6.48 46.19
CA SER A 306 3.30 -7.88 45.98
C SER A 306 2.00 -7.98 45.17
N VAL A 307 1.75 -9.14 44.56
CA VAL A 307 0.49 -9.41 43.83
C VAL A 307 -0.73 -9.28 44.75
N GLU A 308 -0.56 -9.60 46.04
CA GLU A 308 -1.62 -9.50 47.05
C GLU A 308 -2.00 -8.03 47.33
N GLU A 309 -1.02 -7.16 47.53
CA GLU A 309 -1.23 -5.71 47.69
C GLU A 309 -1.91 -5.08 46.46
N LEU A 310 -1.52 -5.53 45.26
CA LEU A 310 -2.13 -5.07 44.01
C LEU A 310 -3.59 -5.53 43.89
N ALA A 311 -3.90 -6.77 44.26
CA ALA A 311 -5.26 -7.30 44.24
C ALA A 311 -6.15 -6.61 45.27
N GLU A 312 -5.63 -6.33 46.47
CA GLU A 312 -6.35 -5.59 47.52
C GLU A 312 -6.64 -4.14 47.08
N ALA A 313 -5.68 -3.47 46.44
CA ALA A 313 -5.87 -2.12 45.91
C ALA A 313 -6.92 -2.05 44.79
N VAL A 314 -7.04 -3.10 43.96
CA VAL A 314 -8.12 -3.22 42.96
C VAL A 314 -9.46 -3.49 43.65
N GLY A 315 -9.48 -4.36 44.66
CA GLY A 315 -10.68 -4.69 45.43
C GLY A 315 -11.25 -3.49 46.22
N ALA A 316 -10.40 -2.56 46.64
CA ALA A 316 -10.79 -1.33 47.33
C ALA A 316 -11.57 -0.33 46.44
N VAL A 317 -11.55 -0.52 45.11
CA VAL A 317 -12.29 0.32 44.16
C VAL A 317 -13.48 -0.48 43.61
N PRO A 318 -14.73 -0.21 44.05
CA PRO A 318 -15.88 -1.05 43.75
C PRO A 318 -16.49 -0.86 42.36
N GLU A 319 -16.25 0.26 41.67
CA GLU A 319 -16.75 0.52 40.30
C GLU A 319 -15.68 1.16 39.38
N GLY A 320 -15.79 0.94 38.07
CA GLY A 320 -14.90 1.55 37.05
C GLY A 320 -13.60 0.79 36.75
N ASP A 321 -12.85 1.30 35.75
CA ASP A 321 -11.48 0.87 35.46
C ASP A 321 -10.51 1.44 36.50
N VAL A 322 -9.37 0.80 36.72
CA VAL A 322 -8.45 1.18 37.81
C VAL A 322 -7.03 1.38 37.27
N LEU A 323 -6.47 2.55 37.55
CA LEU A 323 -5.06 2.86 37.35
C LEU A 323 -4.31 2.63 38.66
N LEU A 324 -3.38 1.67 38.67
CA LEU A 324 -2.46 1.41 39.77
C LEU A 324 -1.13 2.11 39.50
N LEU A 325 -0.82 3.12 40.33
CA LEU A 325 0.43 3.86 40.29
C LEU A 325 1.31 3.43 41.46
N VAL A 326 2.54 3.05 41.15
CA VAL A 326 3.58 2.77 42.15
C VAL A 326 4.58 3.93 42.11
N ASP A 327 4.50 4.81 43.11
CA ASP A 327 5.40 5.96 43.23
C ASP A 327 6.23 5.92 44.53
N ALA A 328 7.02 6.96 44.79
CA ALA A 328 7.87 7.04 45.98
C ALA A 328 7.08 7.14 47.31
N THR A 329 5.77 7.39 47.25
CA THR A 329 4.87 7.52 48.40
C THR A 329 4.06 6.23 48.66
N GLY A 330 4.08 5.27 47.73
CA GLY A 330 3.47 3.95 47.89
C GLY A 330 2.65 3.51 46.67
N LEU A 331 1.81 2.50 46.88
CA LEU A 331 0.82 2.04 45.90
C LEU A 331 -0.45 2.89 45.99
N ARG A 332 -0.88 3.46 44.86
CA ARG A 332 -2.10 4.26 44.77
C ARG A 332 -3.02 3.72 43.68
N ALA A 333 -4.26 3.41 44.06
CA ALA A 333 -5.34 3.08 43.13
C ALA A 333 -6.12 4.35 42.78
N VAL A 334 -6.26 4.62 41.48
CA VAL A 334 -7.02 5.75 40.95
C VAL A 334 -8.13 5.19 40.05
N PRO A 335 -9.42 5.43 40.37
CA PRO A 335 -10.49 5.06 39.46
C PRO A 335 -10.38 5.92 38.18
N VAL A 336 -10.53 5.28 37.03
CA VAL A 336 -10.48 5.92 35.72
C VAL A 336 -11.68 5.50 34.90
N ASP A 337 -12.22 6.44 34.13
CA ASP A 337 -13.23 6.15 33.12
C ASP A 337 -12.57 6.09 31.75
N HIS A 338 -12.89 5.05 30.98
CA HIS A 338 -12.39 4.93 29.62
C HIS A 338 -13.08 5.98 28.73
N TYR A 339 -12.43 7.12 28.48
CA TYR A 339 -12.91 8.12 27.53
C TYR A 339 -12.74 7.59 26.09
N THR A 340 -13.80 7.02 25.51
CA THR A 340 -13.88 6.82 24.06
C THR A 340 -14.30 8.12 23.41
N SER A 341 -13.36 8.84 22.78
CA SER A 341 -13.70 9.88 21.82
C SER A 341 -14.43 9.21 20.65
N SER A 342 -15.75 9.31 20.64
CA SER A 342 -16.57 9.12 19.44
C SER A 342 -16.26 10.18 18.40
#